data_AF-A0A0F7K130-F1
#
_entry.id   AF-A0A0F7K130-F1
#
_cell.length_a   1.000
_cell.length_b   1.000
_cell.length_c   1.000
_cell.angle_alpha   90.00
_cell.angle_beta   90.00
_cell.angle_gamma   90.00
#
_symmetry.space_group_name_H-M   'P 1'
#
loop_
_entity.id
_entity.type
_entity.pdbx_description
1 polymer ?
#
loop_
_entity_poly.entity_id
_entity_poly.type
_entity_poly.pdbx_seq_one_letter_code
_entity_poly.pdbx_strand_id
1 'polypeptide(L)'
;MGSLARERLWPSADYSQQVERLRRSIGSMIYLVELKPEAINLGVRYSDTPFELIDVLDFPRPDPARGLAPHLILLDDGRGINLGRIARITINTPYSPPAEHILYQESFVMERLLLRERQLSEASIAARSKQLLGQLLGKRPDKRLSGK
;
A
#
# COMPACT_ATOMS: atom_id res chain seq x y z
N MET A 1 17.98 11.57 19.38
CA MET A 1 17.32 11.14 18.11
C MET A 1 17.11 9.63 18.15
N GLY A 2 16.16 9.16 18.94
CA GLY A 2 15.90 7.73 19.13
C GLY A 2 14.44 7.40 18.81
N SER A 3 14.26 6.30 18.09
CA SER A 3 13.11 5.41 18.24
C SER A 3 11.70 5.95 17.93
N LEU A 4 11.41 6.29 16.66
CA LEU A 4 10.02 6.30 16.15
C LEU A 4 9.70 5.06 15.29
N ALA A 5 10.67 4.16 15.09
CA ALA A 5 10.52 2.95 14.28
C ALA A 5 10.24 1.68 15.09
N ARG A 6 10.29 1.73 16.44
CA ARG A 6 10.22 0.53 17.31
C ARG A 6 8.83 0.19 17.88
N GLU A 7 7.77 0.95 17.58
CA GLU A 7 6.44 0.70 18.17
C GLU A 7 5.29 0.61 17.14
N ARG A 8 5.57 0.32 15.87
CA ARG A 8 4.53 -0.16 14.96
C ARG A 8 4.71 -1.65 14.76
N LEU A 9 3.81 -2.44 15.37
CA LEU A 9 3.72 -3.88 15.16
C LEU A 9 3.55 -4.12 13.66
N TRP A 10 4.54 -4.79 13.07
CA TRP A 10 4.49 -5.26 11.70
C TRP A 10 4.59 -6.80 11.72
N PRO A 11 3.68 -7.51 11.04
CA PRO A 11 2.41 -7.00 10.47
C PRO A 11 1.47 -6.41 11.55
N SER A 12 0.36 -5.80 11.12
CA SER A 12 -0.66 -5.29 12.04
C SER A 12 -1.17 -6.39 12.99
N ALA A 13 -1.69 -6.01 14.15
CA ALA A 13 -2.16 -6.96 15.17
C ALA A 13 -3.29 -7.89 14.66
N ASP A 14 -4.08 -7.42 13.68
CA ASP A 14 -5.17 -8.17 13.06
C ASP A 14 -4.76 -8.92 11.78
N TYR A 15 -3.51 -8.78 11.32
CA TYR A 15 -3.04 -9.34 10.06
C TYR A 15 -3.28 -10.85 9.95
N SER A 16 -2.96 -11.61 10.99
CA SER A 16 -3.19 -13.06 11.00
C SER A 16 -4.67 -13.42 10.83
N GLN A 17 -5.57 -12.65 11.44
CA GLN A 17 -7.01 -12.86 11.28
C GLN A 17 -7.49 -12.51 9.87
N GLN A 18 -6.93 -11.45 9.26
CA GLN A 18 -7.19 -11.09 7.87
C GLN A 18 -6.71 -12.20 6.90
N VAL A 19 -5.52 -12.76 7.12
CA VAL A 19 -5.00 -13.88 6.32
C VAL A 19 -5.91 -15.10 6.43
N GLU A 20 -6.40 -15.43 7.62
CA GLU A 20 -7.35 -16.54 7.79
C GLU A 20 -8.70 -16.27 7.10
N ARG A 21 -9.18 -15.01 7.07
CA ARG A 21 -10.36 -14.64 6.26
C ARG A 21 -10.12 -14.86 4.77
N LEU A 22 -8.93 -14.50 4.27
CA LEU A 22 -8.56 -14.74 2.87
C LEU A 22 -8.49 -16.24 2.56
N ARG A 23 -7.85 -17.04 3.42
CA ARG A 23 -7.76 -18.51 3.25
C ARG A 23 -9.14 -19.18 3.18
N ARG A 24 -10.07 -18.74 4.02
CA ARG A 24 -11.47 -19.22 3.98
C ARG A 24 -12.24 -18.78 2.73
N SER A 25 -11.72 -17.79 2.01
CA SER A 25 -12.34 -17.22 0.81
C SER A 25 -11.70 -17.71 -0.49
N ILE A 26 -10.77 -18.67 -0.44
CA ILE A 26 -10.22 -19.31 -1.64
C ILE A 26 -11.36 -19.91 -2.47
N GLY A 27 -11.31 -19.72 -3.79
CA GLY A 27 -12.37 -20.03 -4.75
C GLY A 27 -13.46 -18.96 -4.87
N SER A 28 -13.40 -17.89 -4.08
CA SER A 28 -14.34 -16.76 -4.19
C SER A 28 -13.83 -15.68 -5.15
N MET A 29 -14.78 -14.98 -5.78
CA MET A 29 -14.49 -13.75 -6.53
C MET A 29 -14.20 -12.59 -5.57
N ILE A 30 -13.07 -11.94 -5.75
CA ILE A 30 -12.59 -10.81 -4.94
C ILE A 30 -12.32 -9.57 -5.78
N TYR A 31 -12.49 -8.41 -5.16
CA TYR A 31 -12.14 -7.11 -5.73
C TYR A 31 -10.91 -6.54 -5.03
N LEU A 32 -10.05 -5.89 -5.81
CA LEU A 32 -8.74 -5.42 -5.36
C LEU A 32 -8.64 -3.90 -5.41
N VAL A 33 -8.11 -3.33 -4.34
CA VAL A 33 -7.57 -1.97 -4.32
C VAL A 33 -6.06 -2.09 -4.17
N GLU A 34 -5.33 -1.86 -5.25
CA GLU A 34 -3.88 -2.06 -5.32
C GLU A 34 -3.10 -0.77 -5.06
N LEU A 35 -1.95 -0.92 -4.42
CA LEU A 35 -0.97 0.14 -4.22
C LEU A 35 0.04 0.14 -5.37
N LYS A 36 0.11 1.25 -6.08
CA LYS A 36 1.12 1.50 -7.10
C LYS A 36 2.21 2.41 -6.53
N PRO A 37 3.39 1.88 -6.17
CA PRO A 37 4.52 2.74 -5.87
C PRO A 37 4.95 3.45 -7.16
N GLU A 38 4.73 4.76 -7.24
CA GLU A 38 5.29 5.60 -8.29
C GLU A 38 6.54 6.34 -7.77
N ALA A 39 7.37 6.85 -8.68
CA ALA A 39 8.66 7.49 -8.35
C ALA A 39 8.52 8.67 -7.37
N ILE A 40 7.34 9.31 -7.34
CA ILE A 40 7.08 10.53 -6.57
C ILE A 40 5.91 10.40 -5.57
N ASN A 41 4.94 9.53 -5.88
CA ASN A 41 3.68 9.37 -5.15
C ASN A 41 3.32 7.88 -4.96
N LEU A 42 2.35 7.60 -4.09
CA LEU A 42 1.77 6.26 -3.95
C LEU A 42 0.41 6.35 -4.63
N GLY A 43 0.30 5.79 -5.83
CA GLY A 43 -0.96 5.68 -6.53
C GLY A 43 -1.82 4.57 -5.92
N VAL A 44 -3.14 4.74 -5.97
CA VAL A 44 -4.09 3.70 -5.62
C VAL A 44 -4.86 3.34 -6.88
N ARG A 45 -4.87 2.06 -7.24
CA ARG A 45 -5.68 1.54 -8.33
C ARG A 45 -6.87 0.80 -7.75
N TYR A 46 -8.07 1.30 -8.04
CA TYR A 46 -9.31 0.58 -7.80
C TYR A 46 -9.61 -0.28 -9.02
N SER A 47 -9.91 -1.56 -8.81
CA SER A 47 -10.43 -2.46 -9.82
C SER A 47 -11.87 -2.81 -9.50
N ASP A 48 -12.78 -2.56 -10.44
CA ASP A 48 -14.13 -3.11 -10.43
C ASP A 48 -14.21 -4.50 -11.09
N THR A 49 -13.11 -4.96 -11.69
CA THR A 49 -12.98 -6.31 -12.22
C THR A 49 -12.77 -7.28 -11.06
N PRO A 50 -13.64 -8.29 -10.89
CA PRO A 50 -13.41 -9.37 -9.93
C PRO A 50 -12.37 -10.37 -10.45
N PHE A 51 -11.62 -10.95 -9.53
CA PHE A 51 -10.67 -12.05 -9.78
C PHE A 51 -10.99 -13.20 -8.84
N GLU A 52 -10.89 -14.44 -9.29
CA GLU A 52 -10.98 -15.58 -8.38
C GLU A 52 -9.71 -15.67 -7.51
N LEU A 53 -9.89 -15.78 -6.18
CA LEU A 53 -8.80 -16.02 -5.25
C LEU A 53 -8.39 -17.50 -5.28
N ILE A 54 -7.27 -17.81 -5.93
CA ILE A 54 -6.80 -19.19 -6.09
C ILE A 54 -6.06 -19.69 -4.85
N ASP A 55 -5.23 -18.85 -4.23
CA ASP A 55 -4.44 -19.26 -3.06
C ASP A 55 -3.94 -18.07 -2.23
N VAL A 56 -3.50 -18.35 -1.00
CA VAL A 56 -2.82 -17.44 -0.08
C VAL A 56 -1.54 -18.10 0.41
N LEU A 57 -0.41 -17.69 -0.15
CA LEU A 57 0.89 -18.33 0.05
C LEU A 57 1.81 -17.51 0.96
N ASP A 58 2.70 -18.19 1.66
CA ASP A 58 3.81 -17.54 2.36
C ASP A 58 4.76 -16.88 1.33
N PHE A 59 5.14 -15.63 1.59
CA PHE A 59 6.12 -14.93 0.79
C PHE A 59 7.52 -15.21 1.36
N PRO A 60 8.47 -15.74 0.57
CA PRO A 60 9.70 -16.33 1.10
C PRO A 60 10.69 -15.31 1.67
N ARG A 61 10.54 -14.02 1.34
CA ARG A 61 11.48 -12.95 1.74
C ARG A 61 10.73 -11.68 2.12
N PRO A 62 9.90 -11.72 3.17
CA PRO A 62 9.12 -10.56 3.55
C PRO A 62 10.07 -9.48 4.08
N ASP A 63 9.76 -8.24 3.75
CA ASP A 63 10.65 -7.10 3.99
C ASP A 63 9.79 -5.85 4.28
N PRO A 64 9.66 -5.46 5.56
CA PRO A 64 8.87 -4.30 5.95
C PRO A 64 9.40 -2.99 5.34
N ALA A 65 10.72 -2.84 5.19
CA ALA A 65 11.32 -1.64 4.63
C ALA A 65 10.96 -1.46 3.15
N ARG A 66 10.68 -2.57 2.45
CA ARG A 66 10.24 -2.58 1.05
C ARG A 66 8.72 -2.67 0.89
N GLY A 67 7.97 -2.80 1.98
CA GLY A 67 6.52 -3.02 1.94
C GLY A 67 6.15 -4.39 1.35
N LEU A 68 6.94 -5.43 1.66
CA LEU A 68 6.66 -6.81 1.28
C LEU A 68 6.16 -7.55 2.53
N ALA A 69 4.84 -7.81 2.58
CA ALA A 69 4.19 -8.54 3.66
C ALA A 69 4.57 -10.03 3.66
N PRO A 70 4.33 -10.75 4.77
CA PRO A 70 4.62 -12.19 4.87
C PRO A 70 3.85 -13.10 3.92
N HIS A 71 2.81 -12.62 3.24
CA HIS A 71 1.99 -13.44 2.34
C HIS A 71 1.75 -12.76 0.99
N LEU A 72 1.40 -13.57 -0.01
CA LEU A 72 0.91 -13.15 -1.32
C LEU A 72 -0.39 -13.90 -1.66
N ILE A 73 -1.25 -13.28 -2.46
CA ILE A 73 -2.42 -13.94 -3.05
C ILE A 73 -2.11 -14.37 -4.49
N LEU A 74 -2.68 -15.48 -4.91
CA LEU A 74 -2.66 -15.96 -6.29
C LEU A 74 -4.05 -15.77 -6.91
N LEU A 75 -4.10 -15.25 -8.14
CA LEU A 75 -5.33 -14.97 -8.88
C LEU A 75 -5.45 -15.90 -10.11
N ASP A 76 -6.68 -16.06 -10.60
CA ASP A 76 -7.03 -16.81 -11.82
C ASP A 76 -6.36 -16.29 -13.10
N ASP A 77 -6.08 -14.99 -13.17
CA ASP A 77 -5.34 -14.36 -14.27
C ASP A 77 -3.82 -14.66 -14.25
N GLY A 78 -3.38 -15.52 -13.33
CA GLY A 78 -1.99 -15.95 -13.17
C GLY A 78 -1.11 -15.01 -12.36
N ARG A 79 -1.65 -13.90 -11.83
CA ARG A 79 -0.87 -12.96 -11.01
C ARG A 79 -0.73 -13.45 -9.57
N GLY A 80 0.49 -13.35 -9.06
CA GLY A 80 0.79 -13.36 -7.64
C GLY A 80 1.02 -11.94 -7.11
N ILE A 81 0.25 -11.50 -6.12
CA ILE A 81 0.37 -10.14 -5.56
C ILE A 81 0.67 -10.23 -4.06
N ASN A 82 1.80 -9.67 -3.63
CA ASN A 82 2.13 -9.58 -2.22
C ASN A 82 1.13 -8.69 -1.48
N LEU A 83 0.65 -9.12 -0.30
CA LEU A 83 -0.38 -8.38 0.46
C LEU A 83 0.06 -6.94 0.81
N GLY A 84 1.36 -6.69 0.99
CA GLY A 84 1.90 -5.34 1.21
C GLY A 84 1.79 -4.40 0.01
N ARG A 85 1.32 -4.89 -1.14
CA ARG A 85 0.97 -4.11 -2.35
C ARG A 85 -0.52 -3.92 -2.52
N ILE A 86 -1.32 -4.34 -1.55
CA ILE A 86 -2.77 -4.26 -1.60
C ILE A 86 -3.23 -3.35 -0.45
N ALA A 87 -4.10 -2.39 -0.76
CA ALA A 87 -4.72 -1.55 0.24
C ALA A 87 -5.95 -2.25 0.85
N ARG A 88 -6.74 -2.93 0.01
CA ARG A 88 -7.97 -3.60 0.42
C ARG A 88 -8.32 -4.75 -0.53
N ILE A 89 -8.85 -5.83 0.03
CA ILE A 89 -9.49 -6.94 -0.68
C ILE A 89 -10.91 -7.06 -0.15
N THR A 90 -11.89 -7.05 -1.04
CA THR A 90 -13.30 -7.21 -0.69
C THR A 90 -13.97 -8.31 -1.48
N ILE A 91 -15.09 -8.81 -0.95
CA ILE A 91 -16.00 -9.72 -1.63
C ILE A 91 -17.32 -9.00 -1.92
N ASN A 92 -18.08 -9.50 -2.90
CA ASN A 92 -19.40 -9.02 -3.33
C ASN A 92 -19.47 -7.60 -3.92
N THR A 93 -18.75 -6.62 -3.38
CA THR A 93 -18.74 -5.23 -3.87
C THR A 93 -17.33 -4.61 -3.86
N PRO A 94 -16.92 -3.93 -4.95
CA PRO A 94 -15.63 -3.22 -5.02
C PRO A 94 -15.64 -1.86 -4.29
N TYR A 95 -16.78 -1.17 -4.30
CA TYR A 95 -16.93 0.20 -3.81
C TYR A 95 -17.77 0.26 -2.54
N SER A 96 -17.33 1.07 -1.57
CA SER A 96 -18.00 1.26 -0.26
C SER A 96 -18.51 -0.05 0.38
N PRO A 97 -17.65 -1.06 0.55
CA PRO A 97 -18.04 -2.35 1.11
C PRO A 97 -18.46 -2.20 2.58
N PRO A 98 -19.49 -2.92 3.04
CA PRO A 98 -19.74 -3.07 4.46
C PRO A 98 -18.62 -3.90 5.11
N ALA A 99 -18.47 -3.80 6.43
CA ALA A 99 -17.29 -4.34 7.14
C ALA A 99 -17.12 -5.86 6.96
N GLU A 100 -18.22 -6.60 6.91
CA GLU A 100 -18.28 -8.03 6.68
C GLU A 100 -17.77 -8.46 5.30
N HIS A 101 -17.76 -7.55 4.33
CA HIS A 101 -17.25 -7.80 2.98
C HIS A 101 -15.75 -7.49 2.83
N ILE A 102 -15.10 -6.95 3.87
CA ILE A 102 -13.67 -6.63 3.85
C ILE A 102 -12.89 -7.84 4.35
N LEU A 103 -12.20 -8.52 3.43
CA LEU A 103 -11.37 -9.70 3.77
C LEU A 103 -10.02 -9.27 4.33
N TYR A 104 -9.41 -8.27 3.68
CA TYR A 104 -8.13 -7.69 4.03
C TYR A 104 -8.15 -6.17 3.84
N GLN A 105 -7.54 -5.44 4.75
CA GLN A 105 -7.33 -4.01 4.67
C GLN A 105 -6.03 -3.64 5.38
N GLU A 106 -5.13 -3.00 4.64
CA GLU A 106 -3.84 -2.56 5.17
C GLU A 106 -4.02 -1.27 6.00
N SER A 107 -3.81 -1.38 7.30
CA SER A 107 -4.01 -0.28 8.26
C SER A 107 -3.02 0.86 8.04
N PHE A 108 -1.79 0.55 7.63
CA PHE A 108 -0.74 1.53 7.39
C PHE A 108 -1.02 2.48 6.22
N VAL A 109 -1.73 1.99 5.19
CA VAL A 109 -2.01 2.77 3.97
C VAL A 109 -2.94 3.93 4.28
N MET A 110 -3.99 3.72 5.09
CA MET A 110 -4.89 4.81 5.43
C MET A 110 -4.20 5.90 6.23
N GLU A 111 -3.39 5.54 7.23
CA GLU A 111 -2.64 6.54 7.99
C GLU A 111 -1.62 7.27 7.12
N ARG A 112 -0.92 6.59 6.21
CA ARG A 112 0.04 7.25 5.30
C ARG A 112 -0.65 8.13 4.26
N LEU A 113 -1.84 7.78 3.78
CA LEU A 113 -2.62 8.62 2.87
C LEU A 113 -3.13 9.87 3.60
N LEU A 114 -3.71 9.70 4.80
CA LEU A 114 -4.17 10.82 5.64
C LEU A 114 -3.03 11.75 6.09
N LEU A 115 -1.87 11.18 6.43
CA LEU A 115 -0.66 11.95 6.75
C LEU A 115 -0.06 12.61 5.50
N ARG A 116 -0.17 11.99 4.31
CA ARG A 116 0.28 12.60 3.04
C ARG A 116 -0.63 13.71 2.57
N GLU A 117 -1.96 13.63 2.71
CA GLU A 117 -2.86 14.75 2.44
C GLU A 117 -2.50 15.97 3.29
N ARG A 118 -2.17 15.76 4.57
CA ARG A 118 -1.62 16.82 5.45
C ARG A 118 -0.26 17.34 5.01
N GLN A 119 0.58 16.49 4.40
CA GLN A 119 1.89 16.88 3.86
C GLN A 119 1.82 17.47 2.46
N LEU A 120 0.70 17.35 1.73
CA LEU A 120 0.45 17.91 0.40
C LEU A 120 -0.14 19.33 0.49
N SER A 121 0.37 20.16 1.40
CA SER A 121 0.05 21.59 1.40
C SER A 121 0.56 22.23 0.11
N GLU A 122 -0.05 23.33 -0.34
CA GLU A 122 0.38 24.07 -1.54
C GLU A 122 1.90 24.36 -1.53
N ALA A 123 2.44 24.70 -0.34
CA ALA A 123 3.86 24.93 -0.12
C ALA A 123 4.72 23.68 -0.39
N SER A 124 4.26 22.49 0.02
CA SER A 124 4.97 21.23 -0.19
C SER A 124 4.99 20.82 -1.67
N ILE A 125 3.86 21.03 -2.38
CA ILE A 125 3.70 20.71 -3.80
C ILE A 125 4.60 21.62 -4.62
N ALA A 126 4.63 22.92 -4.29
CA ALA A 126 5.51 23.89 -4.93
C ALA A 126 7.00 23.54 -4.71
N ALA A 127 7.40 23.20 -3.48
CA ALA A 127 8.79 22.82 -3.17
C ALA A 127 9.25 21.57 -3.94
N ARG A 128 8.41 20.54 -3.99
CA ARG A 128 8.72 19.26 -4.67
C ARG A 128 8.69 19.39 -6.19
N SER A 129 7.74 20.14 -6.75
CA SER A 129 7.66 20.43 -8.20
C SER A 129 8.89 21.20 -8.67
N LYS A 130 9.34 22.19 -7.88
CA LYS A 130 10.56 22.95 -8.16
C LYS A 130 11.81 22.07 -8.12
N GLN A 131 11.87 21.10 -7.20
CA GLN A 131 12.97 20.15 -7.12
C GLN A 131 13.02 19.21 -8.33
N LEU A 132 11.88 18.64 -8.75
CA LEU A 132 11.80 17.75 -9.92
C LEU A 132 12.08 18.49 -11.23
N LEU A 133 11.54 19.70 -11.38
CA LEU A 133 11.84 20.56 -12.53
C LEU A 133 13.32 20.93 -12.56
N GLY A 134 13.93 21.18 -11.39
CA GLY A 134 15.38 21.37 -11.26
C GLY A 134 16.18 20.16 -11.76
N GLN A 135 15.76 18.94 -11.41
CA GLN A 135 16.41 17.71 -11.85
C GLN A 135 16.28 17.48 -13.37
N LEU A 136 15.10 17.72 -13.94
CA LEU A 136 14.87 17.63 -15.40
C LEU A 136 15.67 18.67 -16.19
N LEU A 137 15.87 19.86 -15.61
CA LEU A 137 16.69 20.93 -16.19
C LEU A 137 18.18 20.80 -15.86
N GLY A 138 18.63 19.68 -15.26
CA GLY A 138 20.03 19.41 -14.97
C GLY A 138 20.63 20.23 -13.81
N LYS A 139 19.82 20.94 -13.02
CA LYS A 139 20.28 21.68 -11.85
C LYS A 139 20.49 20.72 -10.68
N ARG A 140 21.73 20.60 -10.19
CA ARG A 140 22.04 19.86 -8.96
C ARG A 140 21.37 20.54 -7.76
N PRO A 141 20.87 19.77 -6.76
CA PRO A 141 20.26 20.36 -5.58
C PRO A 141 21.30 21.22 -4.85
N ASP A 142 20.98 22.50 -4.70
CA ASP A 142 21.89 23.46 -4.09
C ASP A 142 22.01 23.14 -2.59
N LYS A 143 23.23 22.83 -2.15
CA LYS A 143 23.54 22.36 -0.79
C LYS A 143 23.58 23.52 0.22
N ARG A 144 22.90 24.63 -0.05
CA ARG A 144 23.00 25.91 0.68
C ARG A 144 21.68 26.41 1.23
N LEU A 145 20.88 25.53 1.83
CA LEU A 145 19.77 25.94 2.71
C LEU A 145 19.70 25.07 3.98
N SER A 146 20.86 24.70 4.52
CA SER A 146 20.98 24.40 5.95
C SER A 146 21.75 25.56 6.58
N GLY A 147 21.02 26.48 7.20
CA GLY A 147 21.58 27.69 7.77
C GLY A 147 20.57 28.44 8.62
N LYS A 148 20.64 28.14 9.93
CA LYS A 148 19.95 28.69 11.10
C LYS A 148 18.52 28.21 11.37
#